data_AF-A0A4X2K008-F1
#
_entry.id   AF-A0A4X2K008-F1
#
_cell.length_a   1.000
_cell.length_b   1.000
_cell.length_c   1.000
_cell.angle_alpha   90.00
_cell.angle_beta   90.00
_cell.angle_gamma   90.00
#
_symmetry.space_group_name_H-M   'P 1'
#
loop_
_entity.id
_entity.type
_entity.pdbx_description
1 polymer ?
#
loop_
_entity_poly.entity_id
_entity_poly.type
_entity_poly.pdbx_seq_one_letter_code
_entity_poly.pdbx_strand_id
1 'polypeptide(L)'
;MSKLKRLKELNLGTSWLSGQLRQLLSGLQCPLESLELPVCYLLPVDLSYLSQSPHAPHLKKLDLSGNNLSGDLLPPFQALVGEASASLLCLKVTECQLMDVHLISTLPLLSRCTRLCYLGLYDNPLSSIGLSSISLALVVYPFPVDCYKDLPGVPLSANLLEDYIDEEKFAQVQGEMHQMLIAAGRADVLWTTDVYGPNMPDYFSL
;
A
#
# COMPACT_ATOMS: atom_id res chain seq x y z
N MET A 1 -15.27 -21.63 -3.82
CA MET A 1 -14.31 -21.47 -4.94
C MET A 1 -13.56 -22.76 -5.33
N SER A 2 -13.94 -23.93 -4.83
CA SER A 2 -13.19 -25.20 -4.98
C SER A 2 -13.06 -25.76 -6.40
N LYS A 3 -13.78 -25.20 -7.39
CA LYS A 3 -13.67 -25.60 -8.80
C LYS A 3 -12.54 -24.86 -9.55
N LEU A 4 -12.01 -23.76 -9.00
CA LEU A 4 -10.98 -22.94 -9.63
C LEU A 4 -9.58 -23.39 -9.19
N LYS A 5 -9.14 -24.55 -9.72
CA LYS A 5 -7.91 -25.24 -9.26
C LYS A 5 -6.59 -24.54 -9.58
N ARG A 6 -6.61 -23.47 -10.38
CA ARG A 6 -5.42 -22.73 -10.83
C ARG A 6 -5.56 -21.23 -10.64
N LEU A 7 -6.48 -20.80 -9.77
CA LEU A 7 -6.67 -19.38 -9.48
C LEU A 7 -5.43 -18.85 -8.76
N LYS A 8 -4.74 -17.90 -9.39
CA LYS A 8 -3.59 -17.19 -8.83
C LYS A 8 -3.90 -15.73 -8.52
N GLU A 9 -4.94 -15.19 -9.16
CA GLU A 9 -5.36 -13.81 -8.99
C GLU A 9 -6.81 -13.75 -8.57
N LEU A 10 -7.08 -12.89 -7.60
CA LEU A 10 -8.42 -12.64 -7.15
C LEU A 10 -8.59 -11.16 -6.84
N ASN A 11 -9.46 -10.51 -7.62
CA ASN A 11 -9.90 -9.14 -7.35
C ASN A 11 -11.36 -9.20 -6.91
N LEU A 12 -11.63 -8.62 -5.74
CA LEU A 12 -12.95 -8.52 -5.13
C LEU A 12 -13.28 -7.08 -4.74
N GLY A 13 -12.66 -6.11 -5.40
CA GLY A 13 -12.84 -4.70 -5.12
C GLY A 13 -14.31 -4.32 -5.01
N THR A 14 -14.63 -3.45 -4.05
CA THR A 14 -15.99 -2.97 -3.74
C THR A 14 -16.97 -4.04 -3.22
N SER A 15 -16.50 -5.27 -2.97
CA SER A 15 -17.34 -6.32 -2.36
C SER A 15 -17.41 -6.15 -0.85
N TRP A 16 -18.61 -6.34 -0.28
CA TRP A 16 -18.78 -6.37 1.17
C TRP A 16 -18.25 -7.70 1.75
N LEU A 17 -17.04 -7.68 2.31
CA LEU A 17 -16.34 -8.90 2.76
C LEU A 17 -16.15 -8.99 4.29
N SER A 18 -16.76 -8.10 5.07
CA SER A 18 -16.61 -8.06 6.53
C SER A 18 -16.85 -9.43 7.18
N GLY A 19 -15.78 -10.04 7.69
CA GLY A 19 -15.79 -11.34 8.37
C GLY A 19 -15.95 -12.57 7.45
N GLN A 20 -15.98 -12.39 6.12
CA GLN A 20 -16.27 -13.45 5.15
C GLN A 20 -15.03 -13.99 4.44
N LEU A 21 -13.88 -13.34 4.61
CA LEU A 21 -12.71 -13.64 3.77
C LEU A 21 -12.21 -15.08 3.95
N ARG A 22 -12.28 -15.61 5.18
CA ARG A 22 -11.98 -17.02 5.46
C ARG A 22 -12.85 -17.98 4.67
N GLN A 23 -14.16 -17.75 4.64
CA GLN A 23 -15.09 -18.64 3.95
C GLN A 23 -14.84 -18.64 2.44
N LEU A 24 -14.47 -17.48 1.90
CA LEU A 24 -14.20 -17.31 0.48
C LEU A 24 -12.91 -18.01 0.04
N LEU A 25 -11.82 -17.81 0.77
CA LEU A 25 -10.48 -18.23 0.36
C LEU A 25 -10.12 -19.65 0.81
N SER A 26 -10.67 -20.14 1.92
CA SER A 26 -10.33 -21.47 2.48
C SER A 26 -10.57 -22.65 1.53
N GLY A 27 -11.42 -22.47 0.51
CA GLY A 27 -11.69 -23.49 -0.50
C GLY A 27 -10.74 -23.49 -1.70
N LEU A 28 -9.76 -22.59 -1.77
CA LEU A 28 -8.79 -22.51 -2.86
C LEU A 28 -7.70 -23.59 -2.69
N GLN A 29 -7.39 -24.29 -3.78
CA GLN A 29 -6.40 -25.38 -3.77
C GLN A 29 -4.96 -24.89 -3.92
N CYS A 30 -4.78 -23.69 -4.47
CA CYS A 30 -3.47 -23.08 -4.68
C CYS A 30 -3.41 -21.74 -3.95
N PRO A 31 -2.23 -21.36 -3.46
CA PRO A 31 -2.02 -20.04 -2.91
C PRO A 31 -2.21 -18.98 -3.99
N LEU A 32 -2.71 -17.80 -3.59
CA LEU A 32 -2.86 -16.67 -4.50
C LEU A 32 -1.53 -15.95 -4.62
N GLU A 33 -1.22 -15.45 -5.81
CA GLU A 33 -0.08 -14.57 -6.08
C GLU A 33 -0.53 -13.10 -6.17
N SER A 34 -1.80 -12.83 -6.54
CA SER A 34 -2.40 -11.50 -6.54
C SER A 34 -3.71 -11.50 -5.79
N LEU A 35 -3.85 -10.60 -4.81
CA LEU A 35 -5.08 -10.40 -4.04
C LEU A 35 -5.41 -8.92 -3.95
N GLU A 36 -6.56 -8.54 -4.50
CA GLU A 36 -7.03 -7.16 -4.54
C GLU A 36 -8.37 -7.04 -3.81
N LEU A 37 -8.36 -6.30 -2.71
CA LEU A 37 -9.49 -6.09 -1.81
C LEU A 37 -9.77 -4.58 -1.58
N PRO A 38 -9.79 -3.72 -2.61
CA PRO A 38 -10.03 -2.31 -2.38
C PRO A 38 -11.47 -2.06 -1.93
N VAL A 39 -11.67 -1.20 -0.93
CA VAL A 39 -13.00 -0.80 -0.41
C VAL A 39 -13.87 -2.01 -0.04
N CYS A 40 -13.31 -2.95 0.72
CA CYS A 40 -13.98 -4.21 1.06
C CYS A 40 -14.58 -4.27 2.48
N TYR A 41 -14.51 -3.17 3.24
CA TYR A 41 -15.01 -3.07 4.61
C TYR A 41 -14.44 -4.17 5.52
N LEU A 42 -13.15 -4.46 5.38
CA LEU A 42 -12.49 -5.55 6.09
C LEU A 42 -12.53 -5.35 7.61
N LEU A 43 -12.64 -6.45 8.34
CA LEU A 43 -12.51 -6.48 9.80
C LEU A 43 -11.15 -7.05 10.21
N PRO A 44 -10.68 -6.82 11.45
CA PRO A 44 -9.42 -7.38 11.94
C PRO A 44 -9.31 -8.91 11.77
N VAL A 45 -10.43 -9.62 11.88
CA VAL A 45 -10.48 -11.07 11.67
C VAL A 45 -10.16 -11.49 10.23
N ASP A 46 -10.46 -10.65 9.24
CA ASP A 46 -10.19 -10.94 7.83
C ASP A 46 -8.70 -10.87 7.53
N LEU A 47 -8.04 -9.78 7.95
CA LEU A 47 -6.58 -9.63 7.80
C LEU A 47 -5.81 -10.62 8.69
N SER A 48 -6.31 -10.91 9.90
CA SER A 48 -5.72 -11.92 10.78
C SER A 48 -5.76 -13.29 10.11
N TYR A 49 -6.89 -13.65 9.49
CA TYR A 49 -6.98 -14.87 8.70
C TYR A 49 -5.99 -14.85 7.53
N LEU A 50 -5.92 -13.77 6.74
CA LEU A 50 -4.98 -13.69 5.61
C LEU A 50 -3.55 -13.92 6.06
N SER A 51 -3.10 -13.24 7.12
CA SER A 51 -1.74 -13.39 7.65
C SER A 51 -1.41 -14.84 8.04
N GLN A 52 -2.39 -15.61 8.51
CA GLN A 52 -2.22 -17.01 8.89
C GLN A 52 -2.55 -18.00 7.77
N SER A 53 -2.99 -17.50 6.61
CA SER A 53 -3.44 -18.32 5.51
C SER A 53 -2.25 -18.83 4.69
N PRO A 54 -2.39 -19.95 3.97
CA PRO A 54 -1.37 -20.39 3.03
C PRO A 54 -1.18 -19.42 1.85
N HIS A 55 -2.01 -18.38 1.71
CA HIS A 55 -1.85 -17.39 0.64
C HIS A 55 -0.75 -16.37 0.95
N ALA A 56 -0.60 -15.94 2.21
CA ALA A 56 0.23 -14.80 2.57
C ALA A 56 1.69 -14.89 2.08
N PRO A 57 2.43 -16.01 2.27
CA PRO A 57 3.83 -16.11 1.84
C PRO A 57 4.03 -16.14 0.31
N HIS A 58 2.95 -16.21 -0.46
CA HIS A 58 2.98 -16.30 -1.92
C HIS A 58 2.45 -15.04 -2.61
N LEU A 59 1.91 -14.08 -1.84
CA LEU A 59 1.39 -12.83 -2.39
C LEU A 59 2.52 -11.99 -2.97
N LYS A 60 2.46 -11.79 -4.28
CA LYS A 60 3.30 -10.85 -5.04
C LYS A 60 2.63 -9.48 -5.16
N LYS A 61 1.30 -9.45 -5.30
CA LYS A 61 0.50 -8.23 -5.35
C LYS A 61 -0.56 -8.25 -4.25
N LEU A 62 -0.59 -7.20 -3.45
CA LEU A 62 -1.61 -6.99 -2.43
C LEU A 62 -2.16 -5.57 -2.56
N ASP A 63 -3.47 -5.46 -2.77
CA ASP A 63 -4.19 -4.19 -2.76
C ASP A 63 -5.22 -4.18 -1.63
N LEU A 64 -5.04 -3.27 -0.68
CA LEU A 64 -5.94 -3.04 0.45
C LEU A 64 -6.52 -1.61 0.43
N SER A 65 -6.45 -0.92 -0.70
CA SER A 65 -6.81 0.50 -0.82
C SER A 65 -8.24 0.78 -0.33
N GLY A 66 -8.48 1.93 0.30
CA GLY A 66 -9.78 2.33 0.82
C GLY A 66 -10.28 1.52 2.02
N ASN A 67 -9.47 0.63 2.60
CA ASN A 67 -9.73 0.07 3.93
C ASN A 67 -8.98 0.91 4.97
N ASN A 68 -9.64 1.27 6.08
CA ASN A 68 -8.98 2.03 7.15
C ASN A 68 -7.96 1.16 7.89
N LEU A 69 -6.69 1.24 7.49
CA LEU A 69 -5.59 0.49 8.11
C LEU A 69 -5.03 1.18 9.36
N SER A 70 -5.62 2.29 9.80
CA SER A 70 -5.37 2.86 11.12
C SER A 70 -6.19 2.15 12.20
N GLY A 71 -5.66 2.05 13.42
CA GLY A 71 -6.35 1.39 14.54
C GLY A 71 -6.33 -0.14 14.46
N ASP A 72 -7.49 -0.79 14.58
CA ASP A 72 -7.59 -2.24 14.80
C ASP A 72 -7.12 -3.10 13.62
N LEU A 73 -7.12 -2.55 12.40
CA LEU A 73 -6.59 -3.23 11.22
C LEU A 73 -5.06 -3.15 11.12
N LEU A 74 -4.41 -2.25 11.86
CA LEU A 74 -2.95 -2.05 11.78
C LEU A 74 -2.17 -3.30 12.20
N PRO A 75 -2.40 -3.94 13.38
CA PRO A 75 -1.64 -5.13 13.76
C PRO A 75 -1.76 -6.31 12.80
N PRO A 76 -2.95 -6.73 12.32
CA PRO A 76 -3.05 -7.82 11.38
C PRO A 76 -2.55 -7.47 9.97
N PHE A 77 -2.64 -6.19 9.57
CA PHE A 77 -1.97 -5.70 8.35
C PHE A 77 -0.45 -5.86 8.45
N GLN A 78 0.15 -5.43 9.55
CA GLN A 78 1.58 -5.59 9.80
C GLN A 78 2.01 -7.07 9.80
N ALA A 79 1.23 -7.94 10.44
CA ALA A 79 1.47 -9.38 10.39
C ALA A 79 1.45 -9.90 8.93
N LEU A 80 0.45 -9.51 8.14
CA LEU A 80 0.33 -9.90 6.73
C LEU A 80 1.53 -9.43 5.89
N VAL A 81 1.98 -8.19 6.05
CA VAL A 81 3.19 -7.67 5.38
C VAL A 81 4.42 -8.46 5.79
N GLY A 82 4.54 -8.81 7.07
CA GLY A 82 5.63 -9.65 7.58
C GLY A 82 5.67 -11.03 6.93
N GLU A 83 4.52 -11.69 6.79
CA GLU A 83 4.39 -13.01 6.16
C GLU A 83 4.62 -12.96 4.65
N ALA A 84 4.19 -11.89 3.98
CA ALA A 84 4.40 -11.70 2.54
C ALA A 84 5.79 -11.13 2.19
N SER A 85 6.64 -10.81 3.17
CA SER A 85 7.88 -10.05 2.95
C SER A 85 8.83 -10.65 1.90
N ALA A 86 8.88 -11.98 1.77
CA ALA A 86 9.75 -12.65 0.79
C ALA A 86 9.20 -12.65 -0.65
N SER A 87 7.89 -12.44 -0.84
CA SER A 87 7.22 -12.56 -2.14
C SER A 87 6.72 -11.23 -2.70
N LEU A 88 6.44 -10.25 -1.83
CA LEU A 88 5.72 -9.03 -2.19
C LEU A 88 6.54 -8.16 -3.16
N LEU A 89 5.96 -7.91 -4.32
CA LEU A 89 6.46 -7.01 -5.38
C LEU A 89 5.70 -5.69 -5.39
N CYS A 90 4.39 -5.75 -5.13
CA CYS A 90 3.48 -4.62 -5.20
C CYS A 90 2.57 -4.57 -3.97
N LEU A 91 2.63 -3.47 -3.22
CA LEU A 91 1.73 -3.16 -2.12
C LEU A 91 0.96 -1.86 -2.42
N LYS A 92 -0.36 -1.94 -2.48
CA LYS A 92 -1.26 -0.79 -2.62
C LYS A 92 -2.03 -0.60 -1.33
N VAL A 93 -1.82 0.54 -0.67
CA VAL A 93 -2.49 0.96 0.55
C VAL A 93 -2.94 2.42 0.41
N THR A 94 -3.56 2.72 -0.74
CA THR A 94 -4.10 4.05 -1.05
C THR A 94 -5.36 4.31 -0.22
N GLU A 95 -5.58 5.54 0.24
CA GLU A 95 -6.78 5.94 0.99
C GLU A 95 -7.01 5.09 2.27
N CYS A 96 -5.92 4.71 2.94
CA CYS A 96 -5.96 3.80 4.08
C CYS A 96 -5.92 4.50 5.45
N GLN A 97 -5.98 5.84 5.48
CA GLN A 97 -5.89 6.66 6.70
C GLN A 97 -4.58 6.47 7.50
N LEU A 98 -3.50 6.09 6.82
CA LEU A 98 -2.18 5.94 7.42
C LEU A 98 -1.57 7.32 7.71
N MET A 99 -1.19 7.54 8.97
CA MET A 99 -0.42 8.70 9.40
C MET A 99 1.04 8.30 9.59
N ASP A 100 1.92 9.28 9.76
CA ASP A 100 3.37 9.06 9.95
C ASP A 100 3.67 8.00 11.02
N VAL A 101 2.98 8.02 12.16
CA VAL A 101 3.17 7.03 13.24
C VAL A 101 2.87 5.59 12.79
N HIS A 102 1.84 5.40 11.96
CA HIS A 102 1.46 4.09 11.43
C HIS A 102 2.49 3.61 10.41
N LEU A 103 2.92 4.50 9.52
CA LEU A 103 3.95 4.21 8.54
C LEU A 103 5.27 3.85 9.21
N ILE A 104 5.76 4.69 10.14
CA ILE A 104 7.02 4.51 10.87
C ILE A 104 7.02 3.17 11.63
N SER A 105 5.93 2.83 12.31
CA SER A 105 5.81 1.53 13.00
C SER A 105 5.82 0.32 12.05
N THR A 106 5.46 0.51 10.78
CA THR A 106 5.42 -0.54 9.75
C THR A 106 6.74 -0.65 8.96
N LEU A 107 7.60 0.37 9.00
CA LEU A 107 8.89 0.39 8.28
C LEU A 107 9.78 -0.84 8.54
N PRO A 108 9.92 -1.39 9.77
CA PRO A 108 10.75 -2.57 10.00
C PRO A 108 10.27 -3.82 9.25
N LEU A 109 8.98 -3.87 8.89
CA LEU A 109 8.39 -4.97 8.13
C LEU A 109 8.57 -4.73 6.64
N LEU A 110 8.31 -3.50 6.19
CA LEU A 110 8.51 -3.11 4.80
C LEU A 110 9.99 -3.22 4.39
N SER A 111 10.94 -2.96 5.30
CA SER A 111 12.38 -3.14 5.04
C SER A 111 12.79 -4.59 4.78
N ARG A 112 11.97 -5.56 5.24
CA ARG A 112 12.15 -6.98 4.93
C ARG A 112 11.61 -7.34 3.55
N CYS A 113 10.76 -6.50 2.96
CA CYS A 113 10.22 -6.68 1.62
C CYS A 113 11.26 -6.31 0.54
N THR A 114 12.33 -7.09 0.45
CA THR A 114 13.48 -6.81 -0.42
C THR A 114 13.17 -6.85 -1.91
N ARG A 115 12.05 -7.46 -2.30
CA ARG A 115 11.57 -7.51 -3.69
C ARG A 115 10.50 -6.45 -3.98
N LEU A 116 10.06 -5.68 -2.97
CA LEU A 116 9.03 -4.68 -3.14
C LEU A 116 9.54 -3.60 -4.09
N CYS A 117 8.89 -3.51 -5.24
CA CYS A 117 9.21 -2.56 -6.30
C CYS A 117 8.01 -1.68 -6.64
N TYR A 118 6.97 -1.67 -5.80
CA TYR A 118 5.88 -0.71 -5.85
C TYR A 118 5.24 -0.59 -4.46
N LEU A 119 5.22 0.63 -3.91
CA LEU A 119 4.46 0.98 -2.72
C LEU A 119 3.54 2.17 -3.01
N GLY A 120 2.24 1.92 -3.05
CA GLY A 120 1.21 2.95 -3.26
C GLY A 120 0.67 3.48 -1.95
N LEU A 121 0.92 4.76 -1.67
CA LEU A 121 0.53 5.45 -0.42
C LEU A 121 -0.43 6.62 -0.66
N TYR A 122 -1.05 6.70 -1.84
CA TYR A 122 -1.92 7.81 -2.25
C TYR A 122 -3.08 8.05 -1.27
N ASP A 123 -3.58 9.28 -1.16
CA ASP A 123 -4.68 9.66 -0.27
C ASP A 123 -4.53 9.21 1.21
N ASN A 124 -3.29 9.12 1.71
CA ASN A 124 -3.03 8.95 3.14
C ASN A 124 -2.55 10.26 3.77
N PRO A 125 -2.92 10.57 5.03
CA PRO A 125 -2.48 11.76 5.73
C PRO A 125 -1.01 11.68 6.20
N LEU A 126 -0.08 11.59 5.24
CA LEU A 126 1.37 11.49 5.45
C LEU A 126 2.05 12.85 5.24
N SER A 127 2.93 13.23 6.17
CA SER A 127 3.77 14.43 6.02
C SER A 127 5.05 14.11 5.28
N SER A 128 5.72 15.14 4.75
CA SER A 128 7.06 15.03 4.16
C SER A 128 8.07 14.28 5.04
N ILE A 129 7.99 14.44 6.37
CA ILE A 129 8.84 13.74 7.34
C ILE A 129 8.56 12.23 7.33
N GLY A 130 7.29 11.83 7.36
CA GLY A 130 6.90 10.42 7.30
C GLY A 130 7.44 9.73 6.05
N LEU A 131 7.45 10.44 4.91
CA LEU A 131 7.94 9.90 3.64
C LEU A 131 9.44 9.82 3.54
N SER A 132 10.14 10.82 4.06
CA SER A 132 11.60 10.84 4.09
C SER A 132 12.17 9.64 4.87
N SER A 133 11.34 9.02 5.71
CA SER A 133 11.67 7.81 6.46
C SER A 133 11.57 6.52 5.63
N ILE A 134 10.95 6.54 4.45
CA ILE A 134 10.85 5.38 3.55
C ILE A 134 12.07 5.35 2.64
N SER A 135 12.81 4.24 2.67
CA SER A 135 13.98 4.02 1.82
C SER A 135 13.76 2.98 0.70
N LEU A 136 12.53 2.59 0.40
CA LEU A 136 12.22 1.42 -0.46
C LEU A 136 12.02 1.75 -1.95
N ALA A 137 12.11 0.73 -2.81
CA ALA A 137 12.07 0.89 -4.27
C ALA A 137 10.66 1.19 -4.79
N LEU A 138 10.61 2.15 -5.72
CA LEU A 138 9.43 2.75 -6.35
C LEU A 138 8.30 3.07 -5.37
N VAL A 139 8.29 4.31 -4.88
CA VAL A 139 7.16 4.84 -4.13
C VAL A 139 6.31 5.66 -5.10
N VAL A 140 5.05 5.31 -5.26
CA VAL A 140 4.08 6.20 -5.91
C VAL A 140 3.42 7.00 -4.81
N TYR A 141 3.67 8.30 -4.82
CA TYR A 141 3.37 9.17 -3.70
C TYR A 141 2.23 10.16 -4.02
N PRO A 142 1.35 10.46 -3.05
CA PRO A 142 0.43 11.61 -3.12
C PRO A 142 1.16 12.95 -3.00
N PHE A 143 0.47 14.05 -2.71
CA PHE A 143 1.14 15.29 -2.31
C PHE A 143 1.26 15.31 -0.78
N PRO A 144 2.40 15.72 -0.18
CA PRO A 144 2.59 15.73 1.27
C PRO A 144 1.55 16.60 1.94
N VAL A 145 0.99 16.17 3.08
CA VAL A 145 -0.08 16.95 3.74
C VAL A 145 0.38 18.35 4.14
N ASP A 146 1.67 18.52 4.40
CA ASP A 146 2.30 19.79 4.72
C ASP A 146 2.52 20.69 3.49
N CYS A 147 2.28 20.21 2.27
CA CYS A 147 2.32 21.01 1.05
C CYS A 147 0.98 21.68 0.71
N TYR A 148 -0.11 21.39 1.43
CA TYR A 148 -1.39 22.08 1.21
C TYR A 148 -1.48 23.36 2.07
N LYS A 149 -1.96 24.46 1.46
CA LYS A 149 -2.32 25.72 2.13
C LYS A 149 -3.78 25.66 2.60
N ASP A 150 -4.07 26.27 3.74
CA ASP A 150 -5.44 26.58 4.17
C ASP A 150 -6.45 25.41 4.05
N LEU A 151 -6.03 24.21 4.47
CA LEU A 151 -6.85 23.00 4.43
C LEU A 151 -8.21 23.25 5.13
N PRO A 152 -9.35 23.05 4.45
CA PRO A 152 -10.64 23.00 5.12
C PRO A 152 -10.57 21.91 6.21
N GLY A 153 -11.18 22.14 7.37
CA GLY A 153 -11.17 21.20 8.51
C GLY A 153 -11.93 19.89 8.27
N VAL A 154 -12.08 19.45 7.01
CA VAL A 154 -12.82 18.27 6.56
C VAL A 154 -11.87 17.44 5.69
N PRO A 155 -11.83 16.10 5.85
CA PRO A 155 -11.06 15.25 4.94
C PRO A 155 -11.66 15.35 3.53
N LEU A 156 -10.93 16.00 2.63
CA LEU A 156 -11.24 16.08 1.20
C LEU A 156 -10.34 15.08 0.47
N SER A 157 -10.88 14.40 -0.54
CA SER A 157 -10.08 13.55 -1.44
C SER A 157 -9.08 14.41 -2.23
N ALA A 158 -7.91 13.85 -2.60
CA ALA A 158 -6.85 14.63 -3.25
C ALA A 158 -7.29 15.35 -4.55
N ASN A 159 -8.28 14.83 -5.27
CA ASN A 159 -8.83 15.47 -6.47
C ASN A 159 -9.46 16.85 -6.22
N LEU A 160 -9.83 17.16 -4.97
CA LEU A 160 -10.42 18.46 -4.56
C LEU A 160 -9.39 19.38 -3.88
N LEU A 161 -8.17 18.88 -3.67
CA LEU A 161 -7.11 19.59 -2.97
C LEU A 161 -6.05 20.18 -3.92
N GLU A 162 -6.13 19.92 -5.23
CA GLU A 162 -5.20 20.47 -6.23
C GLU A 162 -5.08 22.00 -6.14
N ASP A 163 -6.22 22.70 -5.96
CA ASP A 163 -6.27 24.16 -5.84
C ASP A 163 -5.57 24.72 -4.58
N TYR A 164 -5.27 23.86 -3.61
CA TYR A 164 -4.66 24.22 -2.33
C TYR A 164 -3.17 23.85 -2.26
N ILE A 165 -2.61 23.26 -3.31
CA ILE A 165 -1.21 22.83 -3.31
C ILE A 165 -0.28 24.04 -3.41
N ASP A 166 0.69 24.10 -2.49
CA ASP A 166 1.84 24.98 -2.61
C ASP A 166 2.86 24.38 -3.58
N GLU A 167 2.74 24.69 -4.87
CA GLU A 167 3.60 24.12 -5.91
C GLU A 167 5.11 24.37 -5.65
N GLU A 168 5.47 25.53 -5.11
CA GLU A 168 6.87 25.89 -4.81
C GLU A 168 7.41 25.02 -3.66
N LYS A 169 6.63 24.89 -2.58
CA LYS A 169 6.99 24.03 -1.44
C LYS A 169 7.04 22.56 -1.85
N PHE A 170 6.11 22.12 -2.69
CA PHE A 170 6.10 20.75 -3.20
C PHE A 170 7.34 20.46 -4.06
N ALA A 171 7.69 21.35 -4.99
CA ALA A 171 8.89 21.21 -5.81
C ALA A 171 10.16 21.17 -4.94
N GLN A 172 10.22 21.96 -3.87
CA GLN A 172 11.31 21.93 -2.90
C GLN A 172 11.40 20.57 -2.20
N VAL A 173 10.30 20.08 -1.60
CA VAL A 173 10.25 18.78 -0.91
C VAL A 173 10.63 17.65 -1.85
N GLN A 174 10.12 17.66 -3.09
CA GLN A 174 10.46 16.67 -4.11
C GLN A 174 11.97 16.69 -4.42
N GLY A 175 12.57 17.88 -4.56
CA GLY A 175 14.00 18.05 -4.80
C GLY A 175 14.86 17.54 -3.65
N GLU A 176 14.52 17.90 -2.41
CA GLU A 176 15.23 17.47 -1.19
C GLU A 176 15.20 15.94 -1.04
N MET A 177 14.01 15.36 -1.17
CA MET A 177 13.84 13.92 -1.08
C MET A 177 14.65 13.22 -2.21
N HIS A 178 14.75 13.82 -3.40
CA HIS A 178 15.44 13.18 -4.54
C HIS A 178 16.94 13.13 -4.30
N GLN A 179 17.49 14.21 -3.74
CA GLN A 179 18.87 14.24 -3.28
C GLN A 179 19.13 13.20 -2.17
N MET A 180 18.19 13.02 -1.23
CA MET A 180 18.32 12.01 -0.17
C MET A 180 18.37 10.58 -0.73
N LEU A 181 17.51 10.25 -1.71
CA LEU A 181 17.53 8.93 -2.35
C LEU A 181 18.81 8.68 -3.14
N ILE A 182 19.30 9.67 -3.87
CA ILE A 182 20.58 9.59 -4.57
C ILE A 182 21.71 9.35 -3.56
N ALA A 183 21.76 10.12 -2.48
CA ALA A 183 22.76 9.97 -1.42
C ALA A 183 22.70 8.59 -0.74
N ALA A 184 21.51 7.97 -0.68
CA ALA A 184 21.30 6.61 -0.17
C ALA A 184 21.67 5.50 -1.17
N GLY A 185 22.16 5.84 -2.37
CA GLY A 185 22.48 4.88 -3.43
C GLY A 185 21.25 4.26 -4.09
N ARG A 186 20.10 4.94 -3.99
CA ARG A 186 18.78 4.44 -4.41
C ARG A 186 18.24 5.21 -5.61
N ALA A 187 19.08 5.36 -6.63
CA ALA A 187 18.70 5.97 -7.90
C ALA A 187 17.77 5.08 -8.76
N ASP A 188 17.58 3.82 -8.35
CA ASP A 188 16.64 2.85 -8.94
C ASP A 188 15.18 3.12 -8.58
N VAL A 189 14.93 4.01 -7.61
CA VAL A 189 13.61 4.36 -7.10
C VAL A 189 13.00 5.44 -8.00
N LEU A 190 12.02 5.06 -8.81
CA LEU A 190 11.21 6.03 -9.54
C LEU A 190 10.17 6.64 -8.58
N TRP A 191 10.15 7.97 -8.51
CA TRP A 191 9.05 8.71 -7.90
C TRP A 191 8.10 9.17 -8.98
N THR A 192 6.81 8.96 -8.74
CA THR A 192 5.75 9.51 -9.58
C THR A 192 4.54 9.87 -8.73
N THR A 193 3.86 10.94 -9.15
CA THR A 193 2.53 11.34 -8.67
C THR A 193 1.41 10.68 -9.48
N ASP A 194 1.75 9.86 -10.49
CA ASP A 194 0.77 9.10 -11.28
C ASP A 194 0.14 7.99 -10.44
N VAL A 195 -1.12 8.21 -10.05
CA VAL A 195 -1.98 7.28 -9.31
C VAL A 195 -2.20 5.93 -10.01
N TYR A 196 -2.07 5.88 -11.33
CA TYR A 196 -2.18 4.62 -12.08
C TYR A 196 -0.89 3.79 -11.99
N GLY A 197 0.20 4.42 -11.55
CA GLY A 197 1.53 3.84 -11.49
C GLY A 197 2.11 3.57 -12.88
N PRO A 198 3.42 3.29 -12.98
CA PRO A 198 3.96 2.74 -14.23
C PRO A 198 3.25 1.41 -14.54
N ASN A 199 3.01 1.11 -15.82
CA ASN A 199 2.56 -0.21 -16.27
C ASN A 199 3.55 -1.26 -15.72
N MET A 200 3.21 -1.88 -14.59
CA MET A 200 4.08 -2.84 -13.92
C MET A 200 4.28 -4.03 -14.86
N PRO A 201 5.52 -4.48 -15.09
CA PRO A 201 5.77 -5.69 -15.86
C PRO A 201 5.05 -6.87 -15.21
N ASP A 202 4.66 -7.84 -16.03
CA ASP A 202 3.96 -9.04 -15.58
C ASP A 202 4.75 -9.74 -14.46
N TYR A 203 4.27 -9.60 -13.22
CA TYR A 203 4.90 -10.11 -12.01
C TYR A 203 4.88 -11.65 -11.92
N PHE A 204 4.19 -12.35 -12.84
CA PHE A 204 4.37 -13.80 -13.01
C PHE A 204 5.71 -14.16 -13.66
N SER A 205 6.36 -13.19 -14.31
CA SER A 205 7.63 -13.37 -15.03
C SER A 205 8.86 -13.07 -14.17
N LEU A 206 8.67 -12.67 -12.89
CA LEU A 206 9.69 -12.18 -11.94
C LEU A 206 9.82 -13.03 -10.66
#